data_AF-A0A182MYG1-F1
#
_entry.id   AF-A0A182MYG1-F1
#
_cell.length_a   1.000
_cell.length_b   1.000
_cell.length_c   1.000
_cell.angle_alpha   90.00
_cell.angle_beta   90.00
_cell.angle_gamma   90.00
#
_symmetry.space_group_name_H-M   'P 1'
#
loop_
_entity.id
_entity.type
_entity.pdbx_description
1 polymer ?
#
loop_
_entity_poly.entity_id
_entity_poly.type
_entity_poly.pdbx_seq_one_letter_code
_entity_poly.pdbx_strand_id
1 'polypeptide(L)'
;MSPTITAYATSRFDNPASVAVTPARQLSYNYLVSVNLWLLLFPCDLCCDWTMGTVPLVESFADPRNLATLGAYTIIGVLAWVAFVENHRQKSAVVVMVSIAIAHQFAPK
;
A
#
# COMPACT_ATOMS: atom_id res chain seq x y z
N MET A 1 18.93 23.26 -19.19
CA MET A 1 18.75 22.25 -18.12
C MET A 1 17.81 21.19 -18.67
N SER A 2 18.24 19.92 -18.76
CA SER A 2 17.48 18.89 -19.47
C SER A 2 16.20 18.52 -18.70
N PRO A 3 15.01 18.49 -19.33
CA PRO A 3 13.73 18.21 -18.66
C PRO A 3 13.69 16.84 -17.95
N THR A 4 14.54 15.90 -18.38
CA THR A 4 14.68 14.57 -17.77
C THR A 4 15.24 14.62 -16.34
N ILE A 5 16.16 15.54 -16.04
CA ILE A 5 16.76 15.65 -14.71
C ILE A 5 15.75 16.22 -13.70
N THR A 6 14.96 17.21 -14.14
CA THR A 6 13.94 17.83 -13.30
C THR A 6 12.82 16.83 -12.96
N ALA A 7 12.35 16.05 -13.94
CA ALA A 7 11.32 15.02 -13.71
C ALA A 7 11.82 13.87 -12.79
N TYR A 8 13.08 13.48 -12.93
CA TYR A 8 13.69 12.48 -12.05
C TYR A 8 13.86 12.99 -10.60
N ALA A 9 14.22 14.26 -10.43
CA ALA A 9 14.34 14.87 -9.11
C ALA A 9 12.97 14.98 -8.40
N THR A 10 11.93 15.38 -9.12
CA THR A 10 10.56 15.47 -8.59
C THR A 10 10.01 14.10 -8.21
N SER A 11 10.17 13.07 -9.05
CA SER A 11 9.69 11.71 -8.74
C SER A 11 10.42 11.05 -7.55
N ARG A 12 11.70 11.35 -7.34
CA ARG A 12 12.43 10.93 -6.13
C ARG A 12 11.90 11.57 -4.85
N PHE A 13 11.36 12.78 -4.95
CA PHE A 13 10.82 13.51 -3.80
C PHE A 13 9.35 13.16 -3.54
N ASP A 14 8.55 13.06 -4.60
CA ASP A 14 7.10 12.80 -4.50
C ASP A 14 6.78 11.32 -4.26
N ASN A 15 7.54 10.39 -4.88
CA ASN A 15 7.34 8.96 -4.72
C ASN A 15 8.68 8.20 -4.77
N PRO A 16 9.50 8.29 -3.71
CA PRO A 16 10.77 7.58 -3.61
C PRO A 16 10.64 6.05 -3.78
N ALA A 17 9.49 5.44 -3.48
CA ALA A 17 9.27 4.01 -3.68
C ALA A 17 9.22 3.64 -5.18
N SER A 18 8.70 4.51 -6.05
CA SER A 18 8.58 4.26 -7.50
C SER A 18 9.94 4.08 -8.20
N VAL A 19 10.95 4.77 -7.69
CA VAL A 19 12.33 4.77 -8.20
C VAL A 19 13.26 3.84 -7.41
N ALA A 20 12.73 3.14 -6.40
CA ALA A 20 13.50 2.18 -5.62
C ALA A 20 13.69 0.86 -6.38
N VAL A 21 14.80 0.18 -6.08
CA VAL A 21 15.07 -1.16 -6.60
C VAL A 21 14.19 -2.20 -5.88
N THR A 22 13.91 -3.31 -6.56
CA THR A 22 13.33 -4.50 -5.92
C THR A 22 14.36 -5.11 -4.96
N PRO A 23 13.98 -5.52 -3.74
CA PRO A 23 12.62 -5.71 -3.23
C PRO A 23 12.02 -4.50 -2.48
N ALA A 24 12.82 -3.49 -2.15
CA ALA A 24 12.41 -2.36 -1.31
C ALA A 24 11.18 -1.62 -1.86
N ARG A 25 11.08 -1.51 -3.19
CA ARG A 25 9.89 -1.01 -3.88
C ARG A 25 8.62 -1.77 -3.50
N GLN A 26 8.64 -3.10 -3.59
CA GLN A 26 7.47 -3.93 -3.31
C GLN A 26 7.11 -3.92 -1.83
N LEU A 27 8.11 -3.96 -0.94
CA LEU A 27 7.89 -3.87 0.50
C LEU A 27 7.29 -2.53 0.91
N SER A 28 7.75 -1.44 0.31
CA SER A 28 7.22 -0.10 0.56
C SER A 28 5.79 0.06 0.07
N TYR A 29 5.45 -0.47 -1.10
CA TYR A 29 4.05 -0.49 -1.60
C TYR A 29 3.13 -1.31 -0.69
N ASN A 30 3.58 -2.48 -0.27
CA ASN A 30 2.88 -3.32 0.69
C ASN A 30 2.62 -2.59 2.02
N TYR A 31 3.65 -1.96 2.57
CA TYR A 31 3.53 -1.21 3.81
C TYR A 31 2.50 -0.08 3.71
N LEU A 32 2.45 0.60 2.55
CA LEU A 32 1.46 1.66 2.29
C LEU A 32 0.01 1.15 2.35
N VAL A 33 -0.25 -0.11 1.96
CA VAL A 33 -1.60 -0.73 2.15
C VAL A 33 -1.97 -0.73 3.64
N SER A 34 -1.04 -1.09 4.52
CA SER A 34 -1.25 -1.09 5.97
C SER A 34 -1.53 0.29 6.54
N VAL A 35 -0.76 1.30 6.10
CA VAL A 35 -0.95 2.68 6.56
C VAL A 35 -2.33 3.22 6.11
N ASN A 36 -2.73 2.95 4.86
CA ASN A 36 -4.05 3.33 4.37
C ASN A 36 -5.19 2.59 5.08
N LEU A 37 -5.01 1.29 5.38
CA LEU A 37 -6.00 0.54 6.14
C LEU A 37 -6.14 1.10 7.56
N TRP A 38 -5.02 1.49 8.19
CA TRP A 38 -5.03 2.15 9.48
C TRP A 38 -5.80 3.48 9.44
N LEU A 39 -5.58 4.29 8.40
CA LEU A 39 -6.32 5.55 8.18
C LEU A 39 -7.84 5.33 8.04
N LEU A 40 -8.26 4.24 7.40
CA LEU A 40 -9.68 3.88 7.28
C LEU A 40 -10.30 3.49 8.64
N LEU A 41 -9.52 2.88 9.53
CA LEU A 41 -9.97 2.50 10.88
C LEU A 41 -9.90 3.67 11.87
N PHE A 42 -8.87 4.50 11.74
CA PHE A 42 -8.60 5.64 12.60
C PHE A 42 -8.06 6.80 11.76
N PRO A 43 -8.89 7.80 11.43
CA PRO A 43 -8.50 8.88 10.53
C PRO A 43 -7.61 9.91 11.26
N CYS A 44 -6.35 9.55 11.47
CA CYS A 44 -5.32 10.43 12.02
C CYS A 44 -4.13 10.53 11.07
N ASP A 45 -3.47 11.69 11.05
CA ASP A 45 -2.34 12.01 10.18
C ASP A 45 -2.64 11.80 8.68
N LEU A 46 -3.54 12.63 8.14
CA LEU A 46 -4.07 12.54 6.76
C LEU A 46 -3.02 12.56 5.62
N CYS A 47 -1.77 12.92 5.90
CA CYS A 47 -0.68 13.04 4.92
C CYS A 47 0.12 11.74 4.78
N CYS A 48 -0.53 10.57 4.86
CA CYS A 48 0.11 9.26 4.75
C CYS A 48 0.51 8.89 3.30
N ASP A 49 0.99 9.85 2.52
CA ASP A 49 1.62 9.61 1.21
C ASP A 49 3.16 9.68 1.33
N TRP A 50 3.90 9.50 0.24
CA TRP A 50 5.37 9.61 0.29
C TRP A 50 5.88 11.04 0.12
N THR A 51 4.99 11.99 -0.12
CA THR A 51 5.35 13.38 -0.38
C THR A 51 6.06 13.95 0.84
N MET A 52 7.13 14.72 0.63
CA MET A 52 7.97 15.27 1.71
C MET A 52 8.66 14.22 2.61
N GLY A 53 8.69 12.94 2.23
CA GLY A 53 9.39 11.90 2.99
C GLY A 53 8.71 11.47 4.29
N THR A 54 7.40 11.67 4.41
CA THR A 54 6.58 11.29 5.58
C THR A 54 6.50 9.77 5.76
N VAL A 55 6.53 8.99 4.67
CA VAL A 55 6.59 7.51 4.70
C VAL A 55 7.99 7.02 4.27
N PRO A 56 8.82 6.46 5.17
CA PRO A 56 10.14 5.97 4.81
C PRO A 56 10.06 4.63 4.07
N LEU A 57 11.02 4.38 3.17
CA LEU A 57 11.11 3.12 2.44
C LEU A 57 11.35 1.94 3.38
N VAL A 58 10.74 0.80 3.05
CA VAL A 58 11.00 -0.48 3.69
C VAL A 58 12.06 -1.21 2.88
N GLU A 59 13.29 -1.27 3.39
CA GLU A 59 14.45 -1.77 2.65
C GLU A 59 14.72 -3.26 2.86
N SER A 60 14.13 -3.87 3.91
CA SER A 60 14.39 -5.25 4.30
C SER A 60 13.11 -5.98 4.71
N PHE A 61 13.11 -7.29 4.50
CA PHE A 61 12.05 -8.19 5.00
C PHE A 61 12.03 -8.27 6.53
N ALA A 62 13.16 -8.02 7.20
CA ALA A 62 13.24 -8.02 8.66
C ALA A 62 12.75 -6.72 9.31
N ASP A 63 12.30 -5.75 8.52
CA ASP A 63 11.76 -4.50 9.05
C ASP A 63 10.47 -4.78 9.85
N PRO A 64 10.36 -4.31 11.11
CA PRO A 64 9.15 -4.50 11.93
C PRO A 64 7.88 -3.95 11.28
N ARG A 65 8.00 -3.02 10.34
CA ARG A 65 6.86 -2.50 9.55
C ARG A 65 6.17 -3.56 8.72
N ASN A 66 6.88 -4.64 8.34
CA ASN A 66 6.27 -5.78 7.65
C ASN A 66 5.24 -6.50 8.54
N LEU A 67 5.32 -6.37 9.88
CA LEU A 67 4.27 -6.89 10.77
C LEU A 67 2.97 -6.11 10.63
N ALA A 68 3.03 -4.79 10.44
CA ALA A 68 1.86 -3.98 10.15
C ALA A 68 1.23 -4.39 8.81
N THR A 69 2.06 -4.66 7.81
CA THR A 69 1.64 -5.22 6.52
C THR A 69 0.91 -6.55 6.68
N LEU A 70 1.49 -7.50 7.43
CA LEU A 70 0.85 -8.78 7.71
C LEU A 70 -0.49 -8.59 8.42
N GLY A 71 -0.55 -7.72 9.44
CA GLY A 71 -1.77 -7.38 10.15
C GLY A 71 -2.85 -6.75 9.24
N ALA A 72 -2.45 -5.93 8.27
CA ALA A 72 -3.39 -5.36 7.32
C ALA A 72 -3.99 -6.41 6.39
N TYR A 73 -3.17 -7.33 5.87
CA TYR A 73 -3.66 -8.45 5.06
C TYR A 73 -4.53 -9.41 5.84
N THR A 74 -4.25 -9.67 7.13
CA THR A 74 -5.14 -10.50 7.95
C THR A 74 -6.49 -9.83 8.17
N ILE A 75 -6.53 -8.53 8.45
CA ILE A 75 -7.80 -7.77 8.58
C ILE A 75 -8.58 -7.82 7.26
N ILE A 76 -7.93 -7.54 6.13
CA ILE A 76 -8.57 -7.61 4.81
C ILE A 76 -9.11 -9.02 4.54
N GLY A 77 -8.34 -10.06 4.86
CA GLY A 77 -8.77 -11.45 4.72
C GLY A 77 -9.98 -11.80 5.61
N VAL A 78 -10.01 -11.33 6.86
CA VAL A 78 -11.14 -11.51 7.77
C VAL A 78 -12.37 -10.77 7.27
N LEU A 79 -12.24 -9.50 6.86
CA LEU A 79 -13.33 -8.73 6.29
C LEU A 79 -13.88 -9.39 5.02
N ALA A 80 -12.98 -9.93 4.18
CA ALA A 80 -13.38 -10.66 3.00
C ALA A 80 -14.15 -11.94 3.36
N TRP A 81 -13.63 -12.73 4.29
CA TRP A 81 -14.28 -13.93 4.79
C TRP A 81 -15.69 -13.64 5.33
N VAL A 82 -15.82 -12.62 6.19
CA VAL A 82 -17.12 -12.18 6.73
C VAL A 82 -18.07 -11.79 5.60
N ALA A 83 -17.60 -11.05 4.59
CA ALA A 83 -18.43 -10.67 3.45
C ALA A 83 -18.84 -11.83 2.54
N PHE A 84 -18.05 -12.92 2.48
CA PHE A 84 -18.40 -14.14 1.75
C PHE A 84 -19.39 -15.03 2.50
N VAL A 85 -19.29 -15.07 3.84
CA VAL A 85 -20.24 -15.83 4.68
C VAL A 85 -21.59 -15.12 4.77
N GLU A 86 -21.61 -13.79 4.66
CA GLU A 86 -22.83 -13.01 4.75
C GLU A 86 -23.58 -12.92 3.40
N ASN A 87 -24.86 -13.31 3.37
CA ASN A 87 -25.69 -13.39 2.15
C ASN A 87 -26.02 -12.04 1.47
N HIS A 88 -25.41 -10.94 1.91
CA HIS A 88 -25.62 -9.62 1.34
C HIS A 88 -24.78 -9.42 0.07
N ARG A 89 -25.40 -9.70 -1.09
CA ARG A 89 -24.81 -9.61 -2.45
C ARG A 89 -24.04 -8.32 -2.77
N GLN A 90 -24.44 -7.18 -2.18
CA GLN A 90 -23.74 -5.90 -2.37
C GLN A 90 -22.41 -5.82 -1.61
N LYS A 91 -22.32 -6.40 -0.40
CA LYS A 91 -21.09 -6.40 0.41
C LYS A 91 -20.01 -7.29 -0.21
N SER A 92 -20.41 -8.45 -0.71
CA SER A 92 -19.51 -9.41 -1.39
C SER A 92 -18.89 -8.82 -2.67
N ALA A 93 -19.67 -8.09 -3.47
CA ALA A 93 -19.16 -7.44 -4.70
C ALA A 93 -18.07 -6.40 -4.40
N VAL A 94 -18.26 -5.56 -3.38
CA VAL A 94 -17.26 -4.55 -2.98
C VAL A 94 -15.97 -5.20 -2.52
N VAL A 95 -16.06 -6.26 -1.71
CA VAL A 95 -14.89 -7.01 -1.25
C VAL A 95 -14.12 -7.66 -2.40
N VAL A 96 -14.82 -8.26 -3.37
CA VAL A 96 -14.20 -8.86 -4.56
C VAL A 96 -13.49 -7.80 -5.40
N MET A 97 -14.09 -6.61 -5.58
CA MET A 97 -13.43 -5.52 -6.30
C MET A 97 -12.15 -5.02 -5.59
N VAL A 98 -12.18 -4.88 -4.27
CA VAL A 98 -11.01 -4.42 -3.49
C VAL A 98 -9.88 -5.45 -3.53
N SER A 99 -10.20 -6.74 -3.41
CA SER A 99 -9.20 -7.81 -3.47
C SER A 99 -8.54 -7.94 -4.85
N ILE A 100 -9.28 -7.75 -5.93
CA ILE A 100 -8.72 -7.69 -7.30
C ILE A 100 -7.82 -6.45 -7.47
N ALA A 101 -8.25 -5.29 -6.98
CA ALA A 101 -7.46 -4.05 -7.06
C ALA A 101 -6.13 -4.15 -6.29
N ILE A 102 -6.14 -4.80 -5.13
CA ILE A 102 -4.92 -5.06 -4.35
C ILE A 102 -4.02 -6.07 -5.07
N ALA A 103 -4.58 -7.15 -5.63
CA ALA A 103 -3.79 -8.14 -6.39
C ALA A 103 -3.09 -7.54 -7.62
N HIS A 104 -3.73 -6.59 -8.30
CA HIS A 104 -3.14 -5.89 -9.44
C HIS A 104 -1.88 -5.09 -9.07
N GLN A 105 -1.74 -4.64 -7.83
CA GLN A 105 -0.52 -3.94 -7.37
C GLN A 105 0.71 -4.86 -7.26
N PHE A 106 0.51 -6.19 -7.21
CA PHE A 106 1.57 -7.19 -7.08
C PHE A 106 1.96 -7.87 -8.39
N ALA A 107 1.25 -7.58 -9.48
CA ALA A 107 1.62 -8.12 -10.78
C ALA A 107 3.02 -7.61 -11.18
N PRO A 108 3.92 -8.49 -11.63
CA PRO A 108 5.19 -8.07 -12.19
C PRO A 108 4.91 -7.18 -13.42
N LYS A 109 5.46 -5.96 -13.42
CA LYS A 109 5.47 -5.08 -14.59
C LYS A 109 6.63 -5.46 -15.50
#